data_AF-W6TI99-F1
#
_entry.id   AF-W6TI99-F1
#
_cell.length_a   1.000
_cell.length_b   1.000
_cell.length_c   1.000
_cell.angle_alpha   90.00
_cell.angle_beta   90.00
_cell.angle_gamma   90.00
#
_symmetry.space_group_name_H-M   'P 1'
#
loop_
_entity.id
_entity.type
_entity.pdbx_description
1 polymer ?
#
loop_
_entity_poly.entity_id
_entity_poly.type
_entity_poly.pdbx_seq_one_letter_code
_entity_poly.pdbx_strand_id
1 'polypeptide(L)'
;MQDLFSKKLILLNYEAKSKDDIIEKMADMLNENGYLRNKENFIKDIKKREEISGTGLEEYIAMPHAKGNFVEKHGIAILRVKDKGFDFGAADLKPSKLFFMIAVPENTTGNDHIKTISYLNNIFNNDILRQEIMNTNDKNRFLEIILNTPNSDTIMNKTNLENFILAVTACPTGIAHTYMAADSLKRAANELNVEIKIETNGSSGIENPINEEDIKKAKGIIIASGKAVNKTRFNGKPLIEVGVKDGIHKAKELIQDIINNKAKIYRSNTSQKTESSITNNTSNTEIYKHLMNGVSFMLPFVVSGGIIIAISFMFGIKAFDPTDPNYNKIADILMQIRRWECFLPNDSNTCWLHFI
;
A
#
# COMPACT_ATOMS: atom_id res chain seq x y z
N MET A 1 16.10 -19.04 18.31
CA MET A 1 15.75 -17.60 18.37
C MET A 1 15.26 -17.23 19.77
N GLN A 2 14.33 -17.99 20.37
CA GLN A 2 13.94 -17.80 21.77
C GLN A 2 15.13 -17.85 22.74
N ASP A 3 16.12 -18.72 22.49
CA ASP A 3 17.31 -18.86 23.35
C ASP A 3 18.24 -17.63 23.36
N LEU A 4 18.05 -16.67 22.44
CA LEU A 4 18.84 -15.45 22.36
C LEU A 4 18.34 -14.36 23.32
N PHE A 5 17.09 -14.44 23.73
CA PHE A 5 16.45 -13.45 24.59
C PHE A 5 16.37 -13.99 26.02
N SER A 6 16.86 -13.20 26.97
CA SER A 6 16.82 -13.54 28.39
C SER A 6 16.25 -12.38 29.18
N LYS A 7 15.33 -12.67 30.10
CA LYS A 7 14.76 -11.66 31.01
C LYS A 7 15.84 -10.94 31.84
N LYS A 8 16.98 -11.60 32.10
CA LYS A 8 18.13 -11.01 32.80
C LYS A 8 18.86 -9.95 31.96
N LEU A 9 18.72 -10.02 30.64
CA LEU A 9 19.32 -9.10 29.68
C LEU A 9 18.34 -8.01 29.23
N ILE A 10 17.25 -7.77 29.98
CA ILE A 10 16.29 -6.69 29.70
C ILE A 10 16.34 -5.65 30.82
N LEU A 11 16.60 -4.41 30.44
CA LEU A 11 16.56 -3.25 31.32
C LEU A 11 15.64 -2.18 30.72
N LEU A 12 14.53 -1.89 31.39
CA LEU A 12 13.55 -0.89 30.94
C LEU A 12 13.64 0.35 31.83
N ASN A 13 13.39 1.52 31.24
CA ASN A 13 13.37 2.83 31.91
C ASN A 13 14.70 3.21 32.57
N TYR A 14 15.80 2.93 31.88
CA TYR A 14 17.13 3.31 32.34
C TYR A 14 17.37 4.82 32.20
N GLU A 15 17.93 5.44 33.23
CA GLU A 15 18.33 6.85 33.23
C GLU A 15 19.77 6.97 32.73
N ALA A 16 19.92 6.89 31.40
CA ALA A 16 21.22 7.01 30.75
C ALA A 16 21.73 8.46 30.75
N LYS A 17 23.04 8.62 30.91
CA LYS A 17 23.74 9.91 30.90
C LYS A 17 24.34 10.26 29.54
N SER A 18 24.76 9.25 28.79
CA SER A 18 25.42 9.40 27.50
C SER A 18 25.23 8.16 26.62
N LYS A 19 25.66 8.28 25.35
CA LYS A 19 25.79 7.14 24.43
C LYS A 19 26.74 6.07 24.97
N ASP A 20 27.87 6.50 25.53
CA ASP A 20 28.86 5.61 26.14
C ASP A 20 28.30 4.88 27.36
N ASP A 21 27.52 5.56 28.20
CA ASP A 21 26.86 4.96 29.37
C ASP A 21 25.89 3.84 28.95
N ILE A 22 25.16 4.01 27.83
CA ILE A 22 24.32 2.94 27.27
C ILE A 22 25.18 1.75 26.82
N ILE A 23 26.25 2.01 26.06
CA ILE A 23 27.12 0.95 25.54
C ILE A 23 27.77 0.16 26.69
N GLU A 24 28.32 0.87 27.68
CA GLU A 24 28.93 0.26 28.86
C GLU A 24 27.91 -0.54 29.66
N LYS A 25 26.71 0.02 29.90
CA LYS A 25 25.68 -0.67 30.68
C LYS A 25 25.20 -1.95 30.01
N MET A 26 25.01 -1.94 28.70
CA MET A 26 24.60 -3.13 27.95
C MET A 26 25.71 -4.18 27.87
N ALA A 27 26.97 -3.75 27.75
CA ALA A 27 28.12 -4.64 27.81
C ALA A 27 28.29 -5.27 29.21
N ASP A 28 28.03 -4.53 30.28
CA ASP A 28 27.98 -5.06 31.65
C ASP A 28 26.91 -6.14 31.79
N MET A 29 25.69 -5.89 31.27
CA MET A 29 24.61 -6.90 31.29
C MET A 29 25.04 -8.21 30.62
N LEU A 30 25.71 -8.13 29.46
CA LEU A 30 26.22 -9.31 28.76
C LEU A 30 27.34 -10.00 29.54
N ASN A 31 28.28 -9.23 30.08
CA ASN A 31 29.44 -9.76 30.83
C ASN A 31 29.01 -10.47 32.12
N GLU A 32 28.18 -9.82 32.94
CA GLU A 32 27.67 -10.36 34.21
C GLU A 32 26.86 -11.65 34.04
N ASN A 33 26.26 -11.85 32.86
CA ASN A 33 25.49 -13.06 32.53
C ASN A 33 26.30 -14.09 31.71
N GLY A 34 27.61 -13.91 31.59
CA GLY A 34 28.54 -14.87 30.98
C GLY A 34 28.44 -14.97 29.46
N TYR A 35 28.05 -13.90 28.77
CA TYR A 35 28.02 -13.85 27.30
C TYR A 35 29.35 -13.38 26.71
N LEU A 36 30.20 -12.72 27.50
CA LEU A 36 31.47 -12.17 27.05
C LEU A 36 32.63 -12.87 27.76
N ARG A 37 33.72 -13.11 27.02
CA ARG A 37 35.05 -13.47 27.55
C ARG A 37 35.85 -12.24 27.92
N ASN A 38 35.67 -11.15 27.17
CA ASN A 38 36.40 -9.90 27.38
C ASN A 38 35.50 -8.70 27.04
N LYS A 39 35.01 -8.01 28.09
CA LYS A 39 34.14 -6.84 27.97
C LYS A 39 34.81 -5.66 27.28
N GLU A 40 36.08 -5.40 27.59
CA GLU A 40 36.80 -4.23 27.09
C GLU A 40 36.98 -4.28 25.57
N ASN A 41 37.39 -5.43 25.05
CA ASN A 41 37.50 -5.66 23.61
C ASN A 41 36.15 -5.58 22.91
N PHE A 42 35.09 -6.11 23.54
CA PHE A 42 33.74 -6.00 23.01
C PHE A 42 33.28 -4.53 22.89
N ILE A 43 33.46 -3.73 23.95
CA ILE A 43 33.13 -2.29 23.92
C ILE A 43 33.94 -1.56 22.86
N LYS A 44 35.24 -1.84 22.76
CA LYS A 44 36.13 -1.23 21.77
C LYS A 44 35.63 -1.47 20.34
N ASP A 45 35.24 -2.70 20.02
CA ASP A 45 34.72 -3.05 18.68
C ASP A 45 33.35 -2.43 18.40
N ILE A 46 32.47 -2.36 19.41
CA ILE A 46 31.19 -1.64 19.29
C ILE A 46 31.43 -0.17 18.96
N LYS A 47 32.28 0.53 19.73
CA LYS A 47 32.57 1.96 19.53
C LYS A 47 33.19 2.21 18.15
N LYS A 48 34.17 1.40 17.76
CA LYS A 48 34.80 1.49 16.43
C LYS A 48 33.77 1.33 15.30
N ARG A 49 32.82 0.40 15.45
CA ARG A 49 31.76 0.20 14.45
C ARG A 49 30.83 1.41 14.37
N GLU A 50 30.44 1.90 15.53
CA GLU A 50 29.52 3.03 15.69
C GLU A 50 30.09 4.35 15.17
N GLU A 51 31.41 4.54 15.22
CA GLU A 51 32.12 5.68 14.62
C GLU A 51 32.15 5.64 13.09
N ILE A 52 32.21 4.45 12.48
CA ILE A 52 32.26 4.29 11.01
C ILE A 52 30.88 4.57 10.41
N SER A 53 29.85 3.98 10.98
CA SER A 53 28.47 4.18 10.59
C SER A 53 27.58 3.88 11.80
N GLY A 54 26.74 4.84 12.18
CA GLY A 54 25.84 4.69 13.30
C GLY A 54 24.95 3.45 13.15
N THR A 55 24.58 2.84 14.27
CA THR A 55 23.69 1.66 14.30
C THR A 55 22.24 1.99 14.62
N GLY A 56 21.89 3.26 14.57
CA GLY A 56 20.53 3.78 14.67
C GLY A 56 19.68 3.33 13.50
N LEU A 57 18.48 2.88 13.82
CA LEU A 57 17.41 2.63 12.87
C LEU A 57 16.33 3.72 13.06
N GLU A 58 15.37 3.75 12.15
CA GLU A 58 14.22 4.65 12.26
C GLU A 58 13.40 4.35 13.54
N GLU A 59 12.55 5.31 13.90
CA GLU A 59 11.52 5.11 14.93
C GLU A 59 12.07 4.79 16.33
N TYR A 60 13.15 5.49 16.71
CA TYR A 60 13.78 5.46 18.05
C TYR A 60 14.51 4.15 18.39
N ILE A 61 14.90 3.33 17.41
CA ILE A 61 15.59 2.06 17.64
C ILE A 61 17.09 2.20 17.34
N ALA A 62 17.94 1.44 18.03
CA ALA A 62 19.33 1.22 17.61
C ALA A 62 19.79 -0.22 17.91
N MET A 63 20.72 -0.72 17.09
CA MET A 63 21.19 -2.11 17.18
C MET A 63 22.72 -2.21 17.19
N PRO A 64 23.41 -1.76 18.25
CA PRO A 64 24.86 -1.91 18.37
C PRO A 64 25.26 -3.38 18.35
N HIS A 65 26.28 -3.77 17.59
CA HIS A 65 26.65 -5.19 17.50
C HIS A 65 28.11 -5.42 17.19
N ALA A 66 28.66 -6.51 17.73
CA ALA A 66 30.03 -6.92 17.50
C ALA A 66 30.14 -8.45 17.39
N LYS A 67 31.08 -8.88 16.55
CA LYS A 67 31.42 -10.29 16.35
C LYS A 67 32.90 -10.51 16.64
N GLY A 68 33.26 -11.47 17.48
CA GLY A 68 34.66 -11.77 17.78
C GLY A 68 34.87 -12.85 18.85
N ASN A 69 36.13 -13.24 19.06
CA ASN A 69 36.54 -14.22 20.07
C ASN A 69 36.30 -13.76 21.52
N PHE A 70 36.07 -12.46 21.72
CA PHE A 70 35.70 -11.87 23.01
C PHE A 70 34.26 -12.19 23.42
N VAL A 71 33.46 -12.84 22.56
CA VAL A 71 32.11 -13.32 22.88
C VAL A 71 32.14 -14.81 23.18
N GLU A 72 31.62 -15.23 24.33
CA GLU A 72 31.53 -16.63 24.75
C GLU A 72 30.38 -17.34 24.02
N LYS A 73 29.20 -16.73 24.00
CA LYS A 73 27.97 -17.28 23.41
C LYS A 73 27.10 -16.16 22.84
N HIS A 74 26.26 -16.50 21.87
CA HIS A 74 25.37 -15.55 21.23
C HIS A 74 24.37 -14.96 22.24
N GLY A 75 24.15 -13.65 22.21
CA GLY A 75 23.25 -12.98 23.14
C GLY A 75 22.82 -11.60 22.71
N ILE A 76 21.66 -11.18 23.23
CA ILE A 76 21.07 -9.87 22.96
C ILE A 76 20.77 -9.19 24.29
N ALA A 77 21.44 -8.07 24.56
CA ALA A 77 21.06 -7.16 25.64
C ALA A 77 20.08 -6.12 25.13
N ILE A 78 19.04 -5.86 25.91
CA ILE A 78 17.96 -4.95 25.57
C ILE A 78 17.87 -3.87 26.64
N LEU A 79 17.94 -2.61 26.20
CA LEU A 79 17.88 -1.47 27.08
C LEU A 79 16.91 -0.43 26.50
N ARG A 80 15.96 0.04 27.32
CA ARG A 80 15.11 1.20 26.98
C ARG A 80 15.41 2.34 27.95
N VAL A 81 15.71 3.52 27.43
CA VAL A 81 15.91 4.71 28.27
C VAL A 81 14.59 5.39 28.62
N LYS A 82 14.58 6.10 29.74
CA LYS A 82 13.41 6.84 30.24
C LYS A 82 13.21 8.19 29.53
N ASP A 83 14.31 8.87 29.18
CA ASP A 83 14.30 10.27 28.74
C ASP A 83 14.43 10.45 27.20
N LYS A 84 15.05 11.57 26.77
CA LYS A 84 15.08 12.11 25.40
C LYS A 84 15.83 11.27 24.36
N GLY A 85 16.29 10.06 24.69
CA GLY A 85 17.07 9.22 23.78
C GLY A 85 18.48 9.76 23.50
N PHE A 86 19.26 9.02 22.72
CA PHE A 86 20.63 9.36 22.34
C PHE A 86 20.87 9.11 20.86
N ASP A 87 21.75 9.91 20.26
CA ASP A 87 22.06 9.81 18.84
C ASP A 87 22.95 8.58 18.52
N PHE A 88 22.39 7.66 17.74
CA PHE A 88 23.06 6.50 17.19
C PHE A 88 23.14 6.55 15.65
N GLY A 89 22.98 7.73 15.05
CA GLY A 89 23.09 7.93 13.60
C GLY A 89 21.91 7.36 12.80
N ALA A 90 20.70 7.46 13.35
CA ALA A 90 19.48 7.06 12.65
C ALA A 90 19.20 7.95 11.43
N ALA A 91 18.71 7.36 10.34
CA ALA A 91 18.44 8.07 9.08
C ALA A 91 17.33 9.13 9.21
N ASP A 92 16.38 8.92 10.12
CA ASP A 92 15.28 9.86 10.43
C ASP A 92 15.70 10.98 11.41
N LEU A 93 16.98 11.01 11.81
CA LEU A 93 17.57 11.97 12.75
C LEU A 93 16.91 11.94 14.14
N LYS A 94 16.11 10.90 14.46
CA LYS A 94 15.49 10.76 15.78
C LYS A 94 16.48 10.14 16.76
N PRO A 95 16.52 10.60 18.03
CA PRO A 95 17.37 9.99 19.05
C PRO A 95 16.83 8.62 19.44
N SER A 96 17.65 7.58 19.37
CA SER A 96 17.25 6.22 19.74
C SER A 96 16.93 6.13 21.24
N LYS A 97 15.88 5.39 21.57
CA LYS A 97 15.40 5.16 22.94
C LYS A 97 15.41 3.70 23.34
N LEU A 98 15.35 2.78 22.37
CA LEU A 98 15.35 1.35 22.59
C LEU A 98 16.53 0.71 21.83
N PHE A 99 17.34 -0.05 22.56
CA PHE A 99 18.63 -0.55 22.12
C PHE A 99 18.64 -2.08 22.18
N PHE A 100 19.10 -2.71 21.10
CA PHE A 100 19.29 -4.17 21.00
C PHE A 100 20.76 -4.45 20.71
N MET A 101 21.56 -4.66 21.76
CA MET A 101 22.99 -4.91 21.63
C MET A 101 23.24 -6.40 21.38
N ILE A 102 23.83 -6.72 20.22
CA ILE A 102 24.03 -8.12 19.79
C ILE A 102 25.50 -8.52 19.94
N ALA A 103 25.75 -9.61 20.68
CA ALA A 103 27.06 -10.22 20.83
C ALA A 103 27.12 -11.54 20.07
N VAL A 104 28.08 -11.66 19.15
CA VAL A 104 28.23 -12.83 18.26
C VAL A 104 29.61 -13.48 18.41
N PRO A 105 29.71 -14.79 18.73
CA PRO A 105 30.98 -15.50 18.70
C PRO A 105 31.62 -15.53 17.30
N GLU A 106 32.94 -15.43 17.22
CA GLU A 106 33.69 -15.43 15.94
C GLU A 106 33.42 -16.66 15.08
N ASN A 107 33.35 -17.83 15.71
CA ASN A 107 33.10 -19.12 15.08
C ASN A 107 31.64 -19.36 14.65
N THR A 108 30.75 -18.39 14.87
CA THR A 108 29.36 -18.48 14.39
C THR A 108 29.37 -18.45 12.86
N THR A 109 29.16 -19.62 12.25
CA THR A 109 28.99 -19.81 10.80
C THR A 109 27.50 -19.76 10.47
N GLY A 110 27.13 -18.93 9.49
CA GLY A 110 25.75 -18.81 9.02
C GLY A 110 25.10 -17.44 9.27
N ASN A 111 23.93 -17.26 8.64
CA ASN A 111 23.16 -16.02 8.64
C ASN A 111 22.36 -15.78 9.93
N ASP A 112 22.66 -16.46 11.04
CA ASP A 112 21.81 -16.39 12.24
C ASP A 112 21.77 -15.00 12.88
N HIS A 113 22.88 -14.25 12.77
CA HIS A 113 22.93 -12.83 13.13
C HIS A 113 22.04 -11.98 12.22
N ILE A 114 22.06 -12.22 10.90
CA ILE A 114 21.20 -11.54 9.94
C ILE A 114 19.73 -11.89 10.20
N LYS A 115 19.40 -13.16 10.46
CA LYS A 115 18.04 -13.59 10.82
C LYS A 115 17.54 -12.89 12.08
N THR A 116 18.40 -12.68 13.06
CA THR A 116 18.08 -11.94 14.30
C THR A 116 17.75 -10.48 13.99
N ILE A 117 18.57 -9.83 13.17
CA ILE A 117 18.34 -8.44 12.74
C ILE A 117 17.04 -8.34 11.92
N SER A 118 16.85 -9.22 10.93
CA SER A 118 15.62 -9.26 10.12
C SER A 118 14.37 -9.50 10.96
N TYR A 119 14.43 -10.39 11.95
CA TYR A 119 13.34 -10.64 12.89
C TYR A 119 12.98 -9.39 13.70
N LEU A 120 13.97 -8.73 14.29
CA LEU A 120 13.78 -7.52 15.06
C LEU A 120 13.22 -6.38 14.19
N ASN A 121 13.73 -6.21 12.96
CA ASN A 121 13.20 -5.22 12.02
C ASN A 121 11.73 -5.47 11.65
N ASN A 122 11.31 -6.73 11.48
CA ASN A 122 9.89 -7.04 11.22
C ASN A 122 8.99 -6.61 12.39
N ILE A 123 9.46 -6.76 13.62
CA ILE A 123 8.74 -6.29 14.82
C ILE A 123 8.65 -4.76 14.81
N PHE A 124 9.75 -4.08 14.50
CA PHE A 124 9.81 -2.62 14.53
C PHE A 124 9.03 -1.96 13.40
N ASN A 125 8.88 -2.62 12.25
CA ASN A 125 8.05 -2.12 11.15
C ASN A 125 6.55 -2.18 11.47
N ASN A 126 6.14 -2.92 12.51
CA ASN A 126 4.75 -2.93 12.98
C ASN A 126 4.55 -1.83 14.04
N ASP A 127 3.85 -0.76 13.66
CA ASP A 127 3.59 0.39 14.54
C ASP A 127 2.91 0.00 15.85
N ILE A 128 1.98 -0.96 15.83
CA ILE A 128 1.24 -1.40 17.02
C ILE A 128 2.20 -2.08 17.99
N LEU A 129 2.97 -3.05 17.51
CA LEU A 129 3.94 -3.78 18.33
C LEU A 129 5.03 -2.83 18.84
N ARG A 130 5.51 -1.92 17.99
CA ARG A 130 6.51 -0.91 18.37
C ARG A 130 5.99 -0.02 19.50
N GLN A 131 4.78 0.53 19.38
CA GLN A 131 4.18 1.35 20.43
C GLN A 131 3.99 0.56 21.73
N GLU A 132 3.57 -0.70 21.64
CA GLU A 132 3.39 -1.54 22.82
C GLU A 132 4.72 -1.83 23.54
N ILE A 133 5.77 -2.18 22.80
CA ILE A 133 7.14 -2.37 23.28
C ILE A 133 7.69 -1.08 23.91
N MET A 134 7.37 0.08 23.34
CA MET A 134 7.83 1.38 23.85
C MET A 134 7.12 1.83 25.13
N ASN A 135 5.89 1.37 25.36
CA ASN A 135 5.07 1.81 26.52
C ASN A 135 5.05 0.81 27.67
N THR A 136 5.27 -0.49 27.41
CA THR A 136 5.22 -1.51 28.48
C THR A 136 6.36 -1.36 29.48
N ASN A 137 6.06 -1.45 30.78
CA ASN A 137 7.06 -1.49 31.86
C ASN A 137 7.24 -2.91 32.43
N ASP A 138 6.47 -3.88 31.95
CA ASP A 138 6.58 -5.27 32.36
C ASP A 138 7.53 -6.03 31.42
N LYS A 139 8.64 -6.52 31.98
CA LYS A 139 9.63 -7.32 31.26
C LYS A 139 9.03 -8.61 30.69
N ASN A 140 8.03 -9.20 31.35
CA ASN A 140 7.35 -10.40 30.84
C ASN A 140 6.54 -10.04 29.59
N ARG A 141 5.72 -8.99 29.67
CA ARG A 141 4.93 -8.51 28.52
C ARG A 141 5.85 -8.09 27.36
N PHE A 142 6.93 -7.38 27.67
CA PHE A 142 7.94 -7.01 26.67
C PHE A 142 8.51 -8.23 25.95
N LEU A 143 8.92 -9.25 26.70
CA LEU A 143 9.46 -10.48 26.14
C LEU A 143 8.38 -11.28 25.38
N GLU A 144 7.14 -11.27 25.86
CA GLU A 144 5.99 -11.87 25.18
C GLU A 144 5.79 -11.24 23.81
N ILE A 145 5.78 -9.90 23.70
CA ILE A 145 5.61 -9.23 22.41
C ILE A 145 6.75 -9.59 21.45
N ILE A 146 7.99 -9.60 21.94
CA ILE A 146 9.13 -10.01 21.11
C ILE A 146 8.99 -11.47 20.69
N LEU A 147 8.92 -12.42 21.63
CA LEU A 147 8.98 -13.86 21.36
C LEU A 147 7.72 -14.46 20.75
N ASN A 148 6.54 -13.93 21.11
CA ASN A 148 5.26 -14.30 20.53
C ASN A 148 4.91 -13.41 19.34
N THR A 149 5.88 -12.64 18.81
CA THR A 149 5.81 -12.27 17.41
C THR A 149 5.74 -13.60 16.65
N PRO A 150 4.59 -13.92 16.08
CA PRO A 150 4.40 -15.16 15.35
C PRO A 150 5.43 -15.20 14.22
N ASN A 151 5.84 -16.40 13.81
CA ASN A 151 6.29 -16.53 12.43
C ASN A 151 5.23 -15.86 11.54
N SER A 152 5.67 -15.00 10.60
CA SER A 152 4.78 -14.19 9.74
C SER A 152 3.63 -14.98 9.10
N ASP A 153 3.73 -16.32 9.05
CA ASP A 153 2.71 -17.22 8.50
C ASP A 153 1.48 -17.45 9.39
N THR A 154 1.55 -17.25 10.71
CA THR A 154 0.48 -17.73 11.63
C THR A 154 -0.48 -16.66 12.15
N ILE A 155 -0.09 -15.39 12.26
CA ILE A 155 -1.03 -14.29 12.58
C ILE A 155 -1.63 -13.65 11.33
N MET A 156 -1.00 -13.80 10.16
CA MET A 156 -1.63 -13.48 8.86
C MET A 156 -2.99 -14.17 8.66
N ASN A 157 -3.32 -15.21 9.43
CA ASN A 157 -4.60 -15.92 9.32
C ASN A 157 -5.56 -15.71 10.50
N LYS A 158 -5.28 -14.84 11.48
CA LYS A 158 -6.24 -14.64 12.60
C LYS A 158 -6.60 -13.18 12.88
N THR A 159 -5.68 -12.23 12.67
CA THR A 159 -5.99 -10.80 12.74
C THR A 159 -6.41 -10.22 11.39
N ASN A 160 -5.92 -10.78 10.26
CA ASN A 160 -6.47 -10.45 8.94
C ASN A 160 -7.91 -10.89 8.78
N LEU A 161 -8.37 -11.99 9.40
CA LEU A 161 -9.79 -12.36 9.31
C LEU A 161 -10.73 -11.34 10.00
N GLU A 162 -10.25 -10.58 10.97
CA GLU A 162 -11.05 -9.54 11.65
C GLU A 162 -11.02 -8.18 10.92
N ASN A 163 -10.00 -7.93 10.08
CA ASN A 163 -9.78 -6.65 9.40
C ASN A 163 -9.60 -6.80 7.88
N PHE A 164 -10.03 -7.91 7.27
CA PHE A 164 -10.00 -8.07 5.81
C PHE A 164 -11.19 -7.35 5.18
N ILE A 165 -10.91 -6.42 4.29
CA ILE A 165 -11.91 -5.64 3.55
C ILE A 165 -11.85 -6.00 2.07
N LEU A 166 -13.01 -6.05 1.45
CA LEU A 166 -13.11 -6.15 0.00
C LEU A 166 -13.51 -4.82 -0.58
N ALA A 167 -12.97 -4.48 -1.75
CA ALA A 167 -13.46 -3.34 -2.50
C ALA A 167 -13.68 -3.67 -3.98
N VAL A 168 -14.66 -3.01 -4.59
CA VAL A 168 -14.87 -3.02 -6.03
C VAL A 168 -14.80 -1.60 -6.55
N THR A 169 -13.88 -1.33 -7.47
CA THR A 169 -13.79 -0.03 -8.13
C THR A 169 -14.18 -0.14 -9.60
N ALA A 170 -14.95 0.83 -10.09
CA ALA A 170 -15.53 0.72 -11.41
C ALA A 170 -15.96 2.10 -11.96
N CYS A 171 -15.24 2.64 -12.94
CA CYS A 171 -15.62 3.84 -13.70
C CYS A 171 -16.14 3.45 -15.09
N PRO A 172 -17.13 4.16 -15.69
CA PRO A 172 -17.60 3.89 -17.06
C PRO A 172 -16.48 3.87 -18.11
N THR A 173 -15.56 4.85 -18.04
CA THR A 173 -14.42 4.94 -18.96
C THR A 173 -13.32 3.94 -18.63
N GLY A 174 -13.17 3.57 -17.36
CA GLY A 174 -12.25 2.52 -16.93
C GLY A 174 -10.75 2.82 -17.05
N ILE A 175 -10.34 4.03 -17.47
CA ILE A 175 -8.93 4.37 -17.76
C ILE A 175 -8.16 4.81 -16.52
N ALA A 176 -8.67 5.81 -15.78
CA ALA A 176 -7.92 6.44 -14.68
C ALA A 176 -8.62 6.28 -13.32
N HIS A 177 -9.84 6.80 -13.18
CA HIS A 177 -10.51 6.87 -11.87
C HIS A 177 -10.74 5.50 -11.21
N THR A 178 -10.91 4.42 -11.99
CA THR A 178 -11.00 3.05 -11.46
C THR A 178 -9.72 2.68 -10.69
N TYR A 179 -8.56 2.89 -11.31
CA TYR A 179 -7.26 2.54 -10.71
C TYR A 179 -6.84 3.54 -9.65
N MET A 180 -7.15 4.83 -9.81
CA MET A 180 -6.91 5.84 -8.78
C MET A 180 -7.69 5.57 -7.49
N ALA A 181 -8.97 5.17 -7.61
CA ALA A 181 -9.76 4.77 -6.45
C ALA A 181 -9.18 3.51 -5.78
N ALA A 182 -8.73 2.53 -6.58
CA ALA A 182 -8.12 1.31 -6.07
C ALA A 182 -6.79 1.61 -5.35
N ASP A 183 -5.94 2.45 -5.92
CA ASP A 183 -4.67 2.85 -5.31
C ASP A 183 -4.90 3.66 -4.02
N SER A 184 -5.86 4.58 -4.02
CA SER A 184 -6.21 5.36 -2.83
C SER A 184 -6.72 4.48 -1.69
N LEU A 185 -7.57 3.49 -2.00
CA LEU A 185 -8.04 2.50 -1.04
C LEU A 185 -6.92 1.57 -0.55
N LYS A 186 -6.00 1.13 -1.42
CA LYS A 186 -4.82 0.33 -1.02
C LYS A 186 -3.92 1.11 -0.07
N ARG A 187 -3.58 2.36 -0.41
CA ARG A 187 -2.75 3.21 0.45
C ARG A 187 -3.40 3.47 1.80
N ALA A 188 -4.69 3.81 1.82
CA ALA A 188 -5.43 4.04 3.05
C ALA A 188 -5.54 2.76 3.91
N ALA A 189 -5.68 1.58 3.29
CA ALA A 189 -5.69 0.32 4.01
C ALA A 189 -4.33 0.00 4.63
N ASN A 190 -3.24 0.23 3.90
CA ASN A 190 -1.88 0.10 4.42
C ASN A 190 -1.63 1.05 5.60
N GLU A 191 -2.04 2.33 5.50
CA GLU A 191 -1.94 3.29 6.60
C GLU A 191 -2.72 2.88 7.86
N LEU A 192 -3.82 2.13 7.68
CA LEU A 192 -4.67 1.68 8.77
C LEU A 192 -4.35 0.24 9.23
N ASN A 193 -3.31 -0.38 8.67
CA ASN A 193 -2.94 -1.78 8.90
C ASN A 193 -4.11 -2.77 8.67
N VAL A 194 -4.84 -2.56 7.57
CA VAL A 194 -5.99 -3.34 7.12
C VAL A 194 -5.62 -4.07 5.83
N GLU A 195 -5.86 -5.38 5.77
CA GLU A 195 -5.72 -6.10 4.52
C GLU A 195 -6.93 -5.79 3.61
N ILE A 196 -6.65 -5.35 2.39
CA ILE A 196 -7.69 -5.05 1.40
C ILE A 196 -7.44 -5.77 0.08
N LYS A 197 -8.46 -6.47 -0.42
CA LYS A 197 -8.48 -6.99 -1.79
C LYS A 197 -9.44 -6.17 -2.64
N ILE A 198 -8.93 -5.65 -3.76
CA ILE A 198 -9.67 -4.73 -4.63
C ILE A 198 -9.85 -5.35 -6.01
N GLU A 199 -11.09 -5.57 -6.40
CA GLU A 199 -11.49 -5.89 -7.77
C GLU A 199 -11.62 -4.61 -8.58
N THR A 200 -10.88 -4.50 -9.68
CA THR A 200 -10.89 -3.31 -10.54
C THR A 200 -11.56 -3.63 -11.87
N ASN A 201 -12.64 -2.91 -12.18
CA ASN A 201 -13.39 -3.08 -13.42
C ASN A 201 -13.05 -1.96 -14.40
N GLY A 202 -11.82 -2.00 -14.92
CA GLY A 202 -11.22 -1.02 -15.83
C GLY A 202 -11.62 -1.22 -17.29
N SER A 203 -10.99 -0.46 -18.19
CA SER A 203 -11.16 -0.63 -19.64
C SER A 203 -10.59 -1.95 -20.15
N SER A 204 -9.60 -2.50 -19.43
CA SER A 204 -8.96 -3.80 -19.71
C SER A 204 -9.77 -5.00 -19.22
N GLY A 205 -10.96 -4.77 -18.64
CA GLY A 205 -11.80 -5.81 -18.05
C GLY A 205 -11.74 -5.85 -16.52
N ILE A 206 -12.11 -7.00 -15.94
CA ILE A 206 -12.07 -7.23 -14.50
C ILE A 206 -10.70 -7.79 -14.13
N GLU A 207 -10.02 -7.14 -13.19
CA GLU A 207 -8.75 -7.61 -12.62
C GLU A 207 -8.93 -7.89 -11.13
N ASN A 208 -8.15 -8.85 -10.62
CA ASN A 208 -8.18 -9.28 -9.22
C ASN A 208 -9.60 -9.68 -8.73
N PRO A 209 -10.29 -10.59 -9.44
CA PRO A 209 -11.66 -10.94 -9.12
C PRO A 209 -11.78 -11.45 -7.68
N ILE A 210 -12.85 -11.02 -7.02
CA ILE A 210 -13.21 -11.44 -5.67
C ILE A 210 -13.97 -12.77 -5.77
N ASN A 211 -13.44 -13.79 -5.09
CA ASN A 211 -14.04 -15.11 -5.04
C ASN A 211 -14.93 -15.29 -3.79
N GLU A 212 -15.65 -16.40 -3.70
CA GLU A 212 -16.54 -16.65 -2.56
C GLU A 212 -15.82 -16.82 -1.22
N GLU A 213 -14.59 -17.33 -1.23
CA GLU A 213 -13.79 -17.47 -0.01
C GLU A 213 -13.40 -16.11 0.57
N ASP A 214 -13.04 -15.17 -0.30
CA ASP A 214 -12.75 -13.79 0.07
C ASP A 214 -13.98 -13.16 0.71
N ILE A 215 -15.17 -13.34 0.10
CA ILE A 215 -16.43 -12.79 0.60
C ILE A 215 -16.75 -13.35 1.98
N LYS A 216 -16.56 -14.67 2.18
CA LYS A 216 -16.77 -15.31 3.49
C LYS A 216 -15.87 -14.70 4.56
N LYS A 217 -14.58 -14.49 4.26
CA LYS A 217 -13.57 -13.94 5.18
C LYS A 217 -13.72 -12.44 5.45
N ALA A 218 -14.32 -11.68 4.53
CA ALA A 218 -14.37 -10.23 4.63
C ALA A 218 -15.28 -9.72 5.76
N LYS A 219 -14.76 -8.74 6.51
CA LYS A 219 -15.47 -7.95 7.52
C LYS A 219 -16.53 -7.05 6.89
N GLY A 220 -16.21 -6.45 5.74
CA GLY A 220 -17.12 -5.58 5.01
C GLY A 220 -16.62 -5.27 3.60
N ILE A 221 -17.49 -4.66 2.81
CA ILE A 221 -17.29 -4.45 1.37
C ILE A 221 -17.50 -2.98 1.03
N ILE A 222 -16.57 -2.41 0.25
CA ILE A 222 -16.64 -1.04 -0.26
C ILE A 222 -16.84 -1.09 -1.78
N ILE A 223 -17.92 -0.50 -2.28
CA ILE A 223 -18.16 -0.35 -3.71
C ILE A 223 -17.96 1.12 -4.05
N ALA A 224 -16.87 1.44 -4.76
CA ALA A 224 -16.58 2.77 -5.29
C ALA A 224 -16.81 2.77 -6.80
N SER A 225 -18.04 3.03 -7.23
CA SER A 225 -18.43 2.87 -8.63
C SER A 225 -19.23 4.03 -9.22
N GLY A 226 -18.99 4.27 -10.51
CA GLY A 226 -19.76 5.15 -11.39
C GLY A 226 -20.55 4.35 -12.43
N LYS A 227 -20.56 3.02 -12.36
CA LYS A 227 -21.36 2.12 -13.20
C LYS A 227 -22.04 1.05 -12.33
N ALA A 228 -22.97 0.28 -12.90
CA ALA A 228 -23.59 -0.82 -12.16
C ALA A 228 -22.57 -1.94 -11.89
N VAL A 229 -22.56 -2.48 -10.67
CA VAL A 229 -21.72 -3.60 -10.23
C VAL A 229 -22.64 -4.70 -9.71
N ASN A 230 -22.28 -5.97 -9.92
CA ASN A 230 -23.03 -7.11 -9.38
C ASN A 230 -22.86 -7.19 -7.85
N LYS A 231 -23.92 -6.81 -7.12
CA LYS A 231 -23.98 -6.79 -5.65
C LYS A 231 -24.56 -8.07 -5.04
N THR A 232 -25.20 -8.92 -5.83
CA THR A 232 -25.92 -10.10 -5.34
C THR A 232 -25.00 -11.07 -4.59
N ARG A 233 -23.73 -11.19 -5.03
CA ARG A 233 -22.70 -12.00 -4.37
C ARG A 233 -22.32 -11.52 -2.96
N PHE A 234 -22.70 -10.30 -2.57
CA PHE A 234 -22.37 -9.69 -1.28
C PHE A 234 -23.55 -9.70 -0.29
N ASN A 235 -24.57 -10.53 -0.55
CA ASN A 235 -25.73 -10.65 0.31
C ASN A 235 -25.34 -11.04 1.75
N GLY A 236 -25.92 -10.35 2.74
CA GLY A 236 -25.68 -10.60 4.16
C GLY A 236 -24.39 -9.97 4.72
N LYS A 237 -23.62 -9.23 3.91
CA LYS A 237 -22.37 -8.58 4.36
C LYS A 237 -22.54 -7.07 4.58
N PRO A 238 -21.79 -6.46 5.53
CA PRO A 238 -21.72 -5.02 5.66
C PRO A 238 -21.19 -4.37 4.38
N LEU A 239 -21.92 -3.41 3.83
CA LEU A 239 -21.61 -2.84 2.52
C LEU A 239 -21.75 -1.31 2.53
N ILE A 240 -20.73 -0.63 2.01
CA ILE A 240 -20.74 0.80 1.73
C ILE A 240 -20.66 1.00 0.22
N GLU A 241 -21.59 1.76 -0.35
CA GLU A 241 -21.62 2.07 -1.79
C GLU A 241 -21.51 3.58 -1.98
N VAL A 242 -20.51 4.00 -2.74
CA VAL A 242 -20.20 5.41 -3.01
C VAL A 242 -19.76 5.61 -4.45
N GLY A 243 -19.73 6.87 -4.90
CA GLY A 243 -19.18 7.21 -6.21
C GLY A 243 -17.66 7.01 -6.28
N VAL A 244 -17.12 6.79 -7.48
CA VAL A 244 -15.67 6.62 -7.69
C VAL A 244 -14.85 7.77 -7.10
N LYS A 245 -15.37 9.01 -7.16
CA LYS A 245 -14.71 10.20 -6.58
C LYS A 245 -14.52 10.10 -5.07
N ASP A 246 -15.53 9.62 -4.34
CA ASP A 246 -15.40 9.41 -2.90
C ASP A 246 -14.41 8.28 -2.59
N GLY A 247 -14.33 7.25 -3.45
CA GLY A 247 -13.29 6.23 -3.35
C GLY A 247 -11.85 6.75 -3.53
N ILE A 248 -11.67 7.91 -4.18
CA ILE A 248 -10.37 8.59 -4.31
C ILE A 248 -10.11 9.48 -3.10
N HIS A 249 -11.08 10.33 -2.73
CA HIS A 249 -10.85 11.41 -1.76
C HIS A 249 -11.15 11.04 -0.30
N LYS A 250 -11.96 10.00 -0.06
CA LYS A 250 -12.44 9.60 1.27
C LYS A 250 -12.06 8.16 1.62
N ALA A 251 -11.06 7.59 0.95
CA ALA A 251 -10.65 6.19 1.10
C ALA A 251 -10.44 5.78 2.58
N LYS A 252 -9.77 6.63 3.37
CA LYS A 252 -9.49 6.39 4.79
C LYS A 252 -10.76 6.34 5.64
N GLU A 253 -11.69 7.27 5.40
CA GLU A 253 -12.98 7.32 6.10
C GLU A 253 -13.83 6.08 5.80
N LEU A 254 -13.89 5.67 4.52
CA LEU A 254 -14.65 4.50 4.09
C LEU A 254 -14.15 3.21 4.75
N ILE A 255 -12.83 3.06 4.85
CA ILE A 255 -12.21 1.92 5.54
C ILE A 255 -12.50 1.98 7.05
N GLN A 256 -12.38 3.15 7.67
CA GLN A 256 -12.69 3.32 9.09
C GLN A 256 -14.16 3.05 9.41
N ASP A 257 -15.09 3.42 8.53
CA ASP A 257 -16.52 3.15 8.73
C ASP A 257 -16.83 1.64 8.69
N ILE A 258 -16.10 0.86 7.88
CA ILE A 258 -16.17 -0.60 7.90
C ILE A 258 -15.58 -1.16 9.20
N ILE A 259 -14.40 -0.69 9.63
CA ILE A 259 -13.75 -1.13 10.89
C ILE A 259 -14.65 -0.86 12.09
N ASN A 260 -15.27 0.32 12.13
CA ASN A 260 -16.13 0.78 13.23
C ASN A 260 -17.57 0.22 13.15
N ASN A 261 -17.84 -0.74 12.25
CA ASN A 261 -19.14 -1.39 12.07
C ASN A 261 -20.31 -0.41 11.78
N LYS A 262 -20.05 0.70 11.07
CA LYS A 262 -21.09 1.67 10.69
C LYS A 262 -21.80 1.33 9.37
N ALA A 263 -21.27 0.38 8.62
CA ALA A 263 -21.85 -0.06 7.36
C ALA A 263 -23.14 -0.84 7.54
N LYS A 264 -24.14 -0.58 6.67
CA LYS A 264 -25.40 -1.32 6.68
C LYS A 264 -25.22 -2.70 6.06
N ILE A 265 -25.88 -3.71 6.63
CA ILE A 265 -25.88 -5.06 6.05
C ILE A 265 -26.70 -5.03 4.76
N TYR A 266 -26.06 -5.38 3.65
CA TYR A 266 -26.75 -5.49 2.37
C TYR A 266 -27.60 -6.76 2.34
N ARG A 267 -28.86 -6.63 1.94
CA ARG A 267 -29.75 -7.77 1.69
C ARG A 267 -30.19 -7.72 0.24
N SER A 268 -29.86 -8.76 -0.54
CA SER A 268 -30.40 -8.91 -1.87
C SER A 268 -31.87 -9.32 -1.74
N ASN A 269 -32.77 -8.58 -2.39
CA ASN A 269 -34.16 -9.01 -2.52
C ASN A 269 -34.21 -10.21 -3.48
N THR A 270 -33.97 -11.39 -2.93
CA THR A 270 -34.13 -12.67 -3.64
C THR A 270 -35.23 -13.46 -2.94
N SER A 271 -36.44 -12.90 -2.97
CA SER A 271 -37.68 -13.63 -2.73
C SER A 271 -38.78 -12.99 -3.57
N GLN A 272 -39.34 -13.84 -4.44
CA GLN A 272 -40.55 -13.65 -5.24
C GLN A 272 -40.53 -12.60 -6.37
N LYS A 273 -40.18 -13.09 -7.57
CA LYS A 273 -40.98 -12.75 -8.77
C LYS A 273 -42.39 -13.30 -8.54
N THR A 274 -43.28 -12.43 -8.11
CA THR A 274 -44.70 -12.51 -8.47
C THR A 274 -45.03 -11.18 -9.12
N GLU A 275 -45.79 -11.25 -10.20
CA GLU A 275 -46.12 -10.12 -11.07
C GLU A 275 -46.76 -8.93 -10.34
N SER A 276 -46.65 -7.79 -11.04
CA SER A 276 -47.48 -6.60 -10.93
C SER A 276 -47.12 -5.59 -9.84
N SER A 277 -46.35 -4.57 -10.22
CA SER A 277 -46.99 -3.31 -10.66
C SER A 277 -45.96 -2.31 -11.18
N ILE A 278 -46.30 -1.70 -12.31
CA ILE A 278 -45.56 -0.64 -12.99
C ILE A 278 -45.56 0.61 -12.11
N THR A 279 -44.38 1.12 -11.76
CA THR A 279 -44.17 2.55 -11.55
C THR A 279 -42.86 2.97 -12.22
N ASN A 280 -43.03 3.69 -13.32
CA ASN A 280 -42.02 4.27 -14.17
C ASN A 280 -41.11 5.23 -13.38
N ASN A 281 -39.78 5.03 -13.44
CA ASN A 281 -38.76 6.09 -13.52
C ASN A 281 -37.30 5.55 -13.53
N THR A 282 -36.99 4.56 -14.37
CA THR A 282 -35.61 4.03 -14.50
C THR A 282 -35.10 3.88 -15.93
N SER A 283 -35.94 4.01 -16.96
CA SER A 283 -35.51 3.85 -18.37
C SER A 283 -34.64 5.01 -18.89
N ASN A 284 -34.93 6.26 -18.48
CA ASN A 284 -34.17 7.42 -18.94
C ASN A 284 -32.71 7.39 -18.48
N THR A 285 -32.44 6.85 -17.28
CA THR A 285 -31.07 6.77 -16.77
C THR A 285 -30.23 5.70 -17.45
N GLU A 286 -30.82 4.58 -17.89
CA GLU A 286 -30.07 3.53 -18.61
C GLU A 286 -29.82 3.91 -20.06
N ILE A 287 -30.82 4.46 -20.76
CA ILE A 287 -30.64 4.95 -22.13
C ILE A 287 -29.62 6.10 -22.16
N TYR A 288 -29.70 7.03 -21.21
CA TYR A 288 -28.71 8.09 -21.06
C TYR A 288 -27.30 7.54 -20.81
N LYS A 289 -27.15 6.49 -19.98
CA LYS A 289 -25.86 5.83 -19.75
C LYS A 289 -25.31 5.19 -21.03
N HIS A 290 -26.14 4.51 -21.81
CA HIS A 290 -25.71 3.94 -23.09
C HIS A 290 -25.31 5.02 -24.11
N LEU A 291 -26.06 6.12 -24.18
CA LEU A 291 -25.73 7.26 -25.02
C LEU A 291 -24.42 7.93 -24.60
N MET A 292 -24.23 8.19 -23.30
CA MET A 292 -23.01 8.80 -22.77
C MET A 292 -21.78 7.90 -22.94
N ASN A 293 -21.94 6.58 -22.85
CA ASN A 293 -20.88 5.64 -23.16
C ASN A 293 -20.50 5.71 -24.65
N GLY A 294 -21.48 5.78 -25.56
CA GLY A 294 -21.23 5.96 -27.00
C GLY A 294 -20.45 7.24 -27.30
N VAL A 295 -20.85 8.37 -26.72
CA VAL A 295 -20.14 9.66 -26.85
C VAL A 295 -18.71 9.56 -26.32
N SER A 296 -18.50 8.87 -25.19
CA SER A 296 -17.17 8.70 -24.60
C SER A 296 -16.22 7.89 -25.50
N PHE A 297 -16.72 6.88 -26.22
CA PHE A 297 -15.94 6.13 -27.20
C PHE A 297 -15.66 6.93 -28.48
N MET A 298 -16.50 7.91 -28.82
CA MET A 298 -16.33 8.78 -30.00
C MET A 298 -15.36 9.95 -29.73
N LEU A 299 -15.22 10.37 -28.46
CA LEU A 299 -14.42 11.53 -28.05
C LEU A 299 -12.95 11.49 -28.51
N PRO A 300 -12.21 10.36 -28.42
CA PRO A 300 -10.84 10.31 -28.93
C PRO A 300 -10.73 10.59 -30.43
N PHE A 301 -11.72 10.19 -31.23
CA PHE A 301 -11.75 10.42 -32.68
C PHE A 301 -12.03 11.88 -33.02
N VAL A 302 -12.98 12.50 -32.33
CA VAL A 302 -13.32 13.93 -32.49
C VAL A 302 -12.13 14.82 -32.10
N VAL A 303 -11.50 14.53 -30.96
CA VAL A 303 -10.31 15.28 -30.50
C VAL A 303 -9.14 15.12 -31.47
N SER A 304 -8.89 13.90 -31.96
CA SER A 304 -7.84 13.65 -32.96
C SER A 304 -8.10 14.38 -34.27
N GLY A 305 -9.36 14.40 -34.75
CA GLY A 305 -9.76 15.15 -35.94
C GLY A 305 -9.52 16.65 -35.80
N GLY A 306 -9.86 17.23 -34.65
CA GLY A 306 -9.61 18.64 -34.35
C GLY A 306 -8.12 19.01 -34.35
N ILE A 307 -7.28 18.13 -33.79
CA ILE A 307 -5.82 18.31 -33.78
C ILE A 307 -5.26 18.24 -35.22
N ILE A 308 -5.72 17.29 -36.03
CA ILE A 308 -5.30 17.16 -37.44
C ILE A 308 -5.65 18.42 -38.26
N ILE A 309 -6.84 18.99 -38.05
CA ILE A 309 -7.26 20.25 -38.68
C ILE A 309 -6.36 21.41 -38.24
N ALA A 310 -6.08 21.51 -36.94
CA ALA A 310 -5.21 22.55 -36.41
C ALA A 310 -3.81 22.49 -37.03
N ILE A 311 -3.26 21.28 -37.21
CA ILE A 311 -1.95 21.07 -37.86
C ILE A 311 -2.02 21.42 -39.35
N SER A 312 -3.11 21.09 -40.05
CA SER A 312 -3.29 21.50 -41.46
C SER A 312 -3.30 23.02 -41.61
N PHE A 313 -4.01 23.72 -40.71
CA PHE A 313 -4.10 25.18 -40.72
C PHE A 313 -2.80 25.91 -40.38
N MET A 314 -1.80 25.24 -39.80
CA MET A 314 -0.47 25.83 -39.63
C MET A 314 0.20 26.19 -40.97
N PHE A 315 -0.18 25.50 -42.05
CA PHE A 315 0.31 25.78 -43.41
C PHE A 315 -0.53 26.84 -44.15
N GLY A 316 -1.64 27.27 -43.56
CA GLY A 316 -2.60 28.22 -44.13
C GLY A 316 -4.02 27.65 -44.13
N ILE A 317 -5.02 28.51 -43.92
CA ILE A 317 -6.43 28.11 -43.76
C ILE A 317 -6.97 27.38 -45.01
N LYS A 318 -6.43 27.69 -46.19
CA LYS A 318 -6.79 27.07 -47.48
C LYS A 318 -5.65 26.26 -48.11
N ALA A 319 -4.56 26.02 -47.38
CA ALA A 319 -3.37 25.35 -47.92
C ALA A 319 -3.62 23.88 -48.33
N PHE A 320 -4.77 23.31 -47.97
CA PHE A 320 -5.19 21.99 -48.43
C PHE A 320 -5.81 21.99 -49.83
N ASP A 321 -6.20 23.15 -50.38
CA ASP A 321 -6.84 23.26 -51.69
C ASP A 321 -5.77 23.35 -52.80
N PRO A 322 -5.72 22.40 -53.77
CA PRO A 322 -4.76 22.43 -54.87
C PRO A 322 -4.81 23.69 -55.74
N THR A 323 -5.87 24.48 -55.64
CA THR A 323 -6.04 25.74 -56.38
C THR A 323 -5.57 26.98 -55.60
N ASP A 324 -5.24 26.85 -54.31
CA ASP A 324 -4.76 27.95 -53.48
C ASP A 324 -3.26 28.24 -53.75
N PRO A 325 -2.84 29.51 -53.85
CA PRO A 325 -1.42 29.86 -54.02
C PRO A 325 -0.50 29.34 -52.91
N ASN A 326 -1.04 29.07 -51.72
CA ASN A 326 -0.31 28.54 -50.57
C ASN A 326 -0.49 27.02 -50.40
N TYR A 327 -0.83 26.31 -51.48
CA TYR A 327 -1.04 24.87 -51.44
C TYR A 327 0.15 24.12 -50.82
N ASN A 328 -0.16 23.20 -49.91
CA ASN A 328 0.77 22.34 -49.23
C ASN A 328 0.24 20.90 -49.23
N LYS A 329 1.02 19.99 -49.83
CA LYS A 329 0.67 18.57 -49.96
C LYS A 329 0.45 17.86 -48.61
N ILE A 330 1.13 18.30 -47.54
CA ILE A 330 0.93 17.74 -46.20
C ILE A 330 -0.41 18.22 -45.64
N ALA A 331 -0.73 19.50 -45.80
CA ALA A 331 -2.01 20.07 -45.37
C ALA A 331 -3.21 19.40 -46.08
N ASP A 332 -3.05 19.07 -47.36
CA ASP A 332 -4.02 18.31 -48.16
C ASP A 332 -4.22 16.89 -47.64
N ILE A 333 -3.14 16.12 -47.46
CA ILE A 333 -3.21 14.76 -46.91
C ILE A 333 -3.88 14.75 -45.53
N LEU A 334 -3.54 15.71 -44.66
CA LEU A 334 -4.16 15.84 -43.32
C LEU A 334 -5.67 16.11 -43.42
N MET A 335 -6.11 16.92 -44.39
CA MET A 335 -7.53 17.20 -44.62
C MET A 335 -8.28 16.04 -45.30
N GLN A 336 -7.60 15.25 -46.14
CA GLN A 336 -8.15 14.01 -46.70
C GLN A 336 -8.37 12.94 -45.61
N ILE A 337 -7.41 12.78 -44.69
CA ILE A 337 -7.55 11.89 -43.52
C ILE A 337 -8.78 12.26 -42.69
N ARG A 338 -9.07 13.56 -42.53
CA ARG A 338 -10.27 14.05 -41.85
C ARG A 338 -11.56 13.67 -42.59
N ARG A 339 -11.59 13.82 -43.92
CA ARG A 339 -12.80 13.58 -44.73
C ARG A 339 -13.20 12.11 -44.83
N TRP A 340 -12.30 11.19 -44.47
CA TRP A 340 -12.53 9.75 -44.65
C TRP A 340 -12.95 9.40 -46.09
N GLU A 341 -12.52 10.19 -47.07
CA GLU A 341 -12.67 9.85 -48.48
C GLU A 341 -11.76 8.66 -48.75
N CYS A 342 -12.37 7.49 -48.96
CA CYS A 342 -11.67 6.23 -49.10
C CYS A 342 -10.63 6.29 -50.24
N PHE A 343 -9.42 5.79 -49.95
CA PHE A 343 -8.42 5.36 -50.91
C PHE A 343 -8.90 4.11 -51.70
N LEU A 344 -10.03 4.21 -52.40
CA LEU A 344 -10.47 3.18 -53.34
C LEU A 344 -10.54 3.79 -54.74
N PRO A 345 -9.83 3.21 -55.73
CA PRO A 345 -9.94 3.65 -57.11
C PRO A 345 -11.30 3.22 -57.65
N ASN A 346 -12.07 4.20 -58.15
CA ASN A 346 -13.31 4.06 -58.90
C ASN A 346 -14.43 3.28 -58.19
N ASP A 347 -15.26 3.97 -57.42
CA ASP A 347 -16.70 3.99 -57.73
C ASP A 347 -17.42 5.07 -56.93
N SER A 348 -18.17 5.88 -57.66
CA SER A 348 -19.05 6.93 -57.17
C SER A 348 -20.22 6.34 -56.37
N ASN A 349 -20.58 7.03 -55.28
CA ASN A 349 -21.92 7.07 -54.64
C ASN A 349 -22.19 6.36 -53.32
N THR A 350 -21.22 6.17 -52.41
CA THR A 350 -21.57 6.07 -50.98
C THR A 350 -20.43 6.50 -50.06
N CYS A 351 -20.46 7.73 -49.55
CA CYS A 351 -19.73 8.07 -48.33
C CYS A 351 -20.52 9.10 -47.51
N TRP A 352 -21.21 8.64 -46.47
CA TRP A 352 -21.89 9.47 -45.47
C TRP A 352 -21.17 9.32 -44.15
N LEU A 353 -20.24 10.22 -43.83
CA LEU A 353 -19.89 10.61 -42.46
C LEU A 353 -19.06 11.91 -42.52
N HIS A 354 -19.75 13.03 -42.75
CA HIS A 354 -19.21 14.33 -42.38
C HIS A 354 -19.21 14.42 -40.85
N PHE A 355 -18.06 14.15 -40.23
CA PHE A 355 -17.84 14.62 -38.86
C PHE A 355 -17.66 16.14 -38.93
N ILE A 356 -18.61 16.82 -38.30
CA ILE A 356 -18.73 18.29 -38.15
C ILE A 356 -17.36 18.91 -37.86
#